data_AF-A0A966KCF5-F1
#
_entry.id   AF-A0A966KCF5-F1
#
_cell.length_a   1.000
_cell.length_b   1.000
_cell.length_c   1.000
_cell.angle_alpha   90.00
_cell.angle_beta   90.00
_cell.angle_gamma   90.00
#
_symmetry.space_group_name_H-M   'P 1'
#
loop_
_entity.id
_entity.type
_entity.pdbx_description
1 polymer ?
#
loop_
_entity_poly.entity_id
_entity_poly.type
_entity_poly.pdbx_seq_one_letter_code
_entity_poly.pdbx_strand_id
1 'polypeptide(L)'
;MKRRDFITKAGVAAGAGVVAASTLSTPALASKKVELNIVSTWGRDFPGLGTGAQRLAKRVQEVSGGEIVTNYFAAGEKVGAFDSFDEVASGNSQAYHAADYYWKGKHPGWAFFTSVPYGLTYTENAAWIHHMGGQQLWDELAGSFGLKCLPAGNTGVQMGGWFKKEISTAEDLKGLKMRIPGLGGDVMAKVGVSPVSLPGGQIYENLMSGAIDACEWVGPWNDYAMKFYEAAEYYYYPGMHEPGGFNSFGFNAKFWNDLSETHKQVITACAHEHNDYNAAEYNANNGTYLTKMIEEHGVKVRKFSDELYDTWAVGAKQVFEEVQAHSDLANRIYTSFAKARDDVGRWKNLSEGPYYEQRNRALGIES
;
A
#
# COMPACT_ATOMS: atom_id res chain seq x y z
N MET A 1 -0.03 -59.38 -48.19
CA MET A 1 -0.01 -59.60 -46.73
C MET A 1 0.81 -60.86 -46.42
N LYS A 2 1.91 -60.64 -45.69
CA LYS A 2 2.73 -61.51 -44.82
C LYS A 2 2.97 -62.98 -45.21
N ARG A 3 4.20 -63.25 -45.67
CA ARG A 3 4.84 -64.58 -45.66
C ARG A 3 5.87 -64.65 -44.53
N ARG A 4 5.59 -65.53 -43.58
CA ARG A 4 6.47 -66.49 -42.88
C ARG A 4 7.82 -66.03 -42.30
N ASP A 5 7.91 -66.27 -41.00
CA ASP A 5 9.08 -66.64 -40.20
C ASP A 5 10.33 -67.03 -41.00
N PHE A 6 11.40 -66.27 -40.78
CA PHE A 6 12.75 -66.77 -40.97
C PHE A 6 13.70 -66.08 -40.00
N ILE A 7 14.35 -66.90 -39.18
CA ILE A 7 15.59 -66.67 -38.43
C ILE A 7 15.48 -65.93 -37.10
N THR A 8 15.28 -66.76 -36.09
CA THR A 8 16.01 -66.74 -34.81
C THR A 8 17.52 -66.96 -35.04
N LYS A 9 18.35 -66.19 -34.32
CA LYS A 9 19.75 -66.46 -33.94
C LYS A 9 20.82 -66.62 -35.05
N ALA A 10 21.54 -65.53 -35.32
CA ALA A 10 22.98 -65.49 -35.59
C ALA A 10 23.44 -64.07 -35.24
N GLY A 11 24.10 -63.82 -34.12
CA GLY A 11 25.54 -63.99 -33.98
C GLY A 11 26.04 -62.94 -33.00
N VAL A 12 26.38 -63.37 -31.79
CA VAL A 12 27.26 -62.61 -30.90
C VAL A 12 28.64 -62.62 -31.55
N ALA A 13 29.10 -61.47 -32.05
CA ALA A 13 30.50 -61.27 -32.44
C ALA A 13 30.86 -59.80 -32.20
N ALA A 14 31.95 -59.63 -31.45
CA ALA A 14 32.49 -58.39 -30.94
C ALA A 14 32.75 -57.33 -32.02
N GLY A 15 32.29 -56.12 -31.74
CA GLY A 15 32.64 -54.90 -32.45
C GLY A 15 32.32 -53.72 -31.57
N ALA A 16 33.32 -53.20 -30.86
CA ALA A 16 33.22 -52.03 -29.99
C ALA A 16 32.92 -50.77 -30.82
N GLY A 17 31.65 -50.56 -31.14
CA GLY A 17 31.11 -49.29 -31.62
C GLY A 17 30.42 -48.61 -30.45
N VAL A 18 31.17 -47.80 -29.69
CA VAL A 18 30.59 -46.83 -28.76
C VAL A 18 29.77 -45.86 -29.60
N VAL A 19 28.47 -46.10 -29.73
CA VAL A 19 27.53 -45.03 -30.11
C VAL A 19 27.46 -44.13 -28.89
N ALA A 20 28.42 -43.20 -28.82
CA ALA A 20 28.32 -42.06 -27.94
C ALA A 20 27.04 -41.32 -28.38
N ALA A 21 25.94 -41.57 -27.67
CA ALA A 21 24.82 -40.67 -27.65
C ALA A 21 25.38 -39.35 -27.12
N SER A 22 25.80 -38.48 -28.04
CA SER A 22 26.12 -37.10 -27.75
C SER A 22 24.86 -36.49 -27.17
N THR A 23 24.79 -36.49 -25.83
CA THR A 23 23.97 -35.55 -25.09
C THR A 23 24.47 -34.17 -25.52
N LEU A 24 23.88 -33.64 -26.59
CA LEU A 24 24.00 -32.23 -26.93
C LEU A 24 23.53 -31.50 -25.68
N SER A 25 24.48 -31.09 -24.85
CA SER A 25 24.26 -30.07 -23.84
C SER A 25 23.85 -28.84 -24.63
N THR A 26 22.54 -28.63 -24.76
CA THR A 26 22.03 -27.30 -25.07
C THR A 26 22.72 -26.38 -24.08
N PRO A 27 23.49 -25.37 -24.54
CA PRO A 27 24.00 -24.37 -23.62
C PRO A 27 22.78 -23.86 -22.88
N ALA A 28 22.77 -23.99 -21.55
CA ALA A 28 21.85 -23.21 -20.76
C ALA A 28 22.17 -21.77 -21.12
N LEU A 29 21.37 -21.18 -22.01
CA LEU A 29 21.38 -19.75 -22.28
C LEU A 29 21.19 -19.14 -20.90
N ALA A 30 22.27 -18.63 -20.32
CA ALA A 30 22.20 -17.92 -19.06
C ALA A 30 21.29 -16.72 -19.34
N SER A 31 20.01 -16.86 -18.97
CA SER A 31 19.02 -15.79 -19.03
C SER A 31 19.66 -14.57 -18.37
N LYS A 32 19.73 -13.46 -19.11
CA LYS A 32 20.27 -12.21 -18.57
C LYS A 32 19.40 -11.84 -17.37
N LYS A 33 19.98 -11.90 -16.19
CA LYS A 33 19.26 -11.55 -14.95
C LYS A 33 18.77 -10.11 -15.04
N VAL A 34 17.53 -9.91 -14.60
CA VAL A 34 16.91 -8.59 -14.48
C VAL A 34 17.23 -8.07 -13.09
N GLU A 35 17.97 -6.97 -12.99
CA GLU A 35 18.17 -6.29 -11.72
C GLU A 35 16.98 -5.37 -11.42
N LEU A 36 16.43 -5.50 -10.22
CA LEU A 36 15.30 -4.73 -9.73
C LEU A 36 15.71 -4.01 -8.44
N ASN A 37 16.22 -2.79 -8.59
CA ASN A 37 16.51 -1.92 -7.46
C ASN A 37 15.23 -1.25 -6.96
N ILE A 38 14.87 -1.49 -5.70
CA ILE A 38 13.63 -1.06 -5.06
C ILE A 38 13.96 -0.07 -3.94
N VAL A 39 13.51 1.18 -4.07
CA VAL A 39 13.62 2.20 -3.01
C VAL A 39 12.30 2.31 -2.25
N SER A 40 12.33 2.59 -0.95
CA SER A 40 11.11 2.58 -0.13
C SER A 40 10.95 3.84 0.70
N THR A 41 9.70 4.24 0.95
CA THR A 41 9.36 5.32 1.89
C THR A 41 9.41 4.88 3.35
N TRP A 42 9.61 3.58 3.61
CA TRP A 42 9.56 2.99 4.94
C TRP A 42 10.95 2.79 5.53
N GLY A 43 11.05 2.87 6.87
CA GLY A 43 12.26 2.46 7.58
C GLY A 43 12.50 0.95 7.46
N ARG A 44 13.77 0.54 7.49
CA ARG A 44 14.13 -0.87 7.47
C ARG A 44 13.50 -1.59 8.66
N ASP A 45 12.95 -2.77 8.39
CA ASP A 45 12.31 -3.63 9.39
C ASP A 45 11.14 -3.01 10.16
N PHE A 46 10.60 -1.87 9.69
CA PHE A 46 9.39 -1.30 10.28
C PHE A 46 8.21 -2.27 10.07
N PRO A 47 7.43 -2.59 11.12
CA PRO A 47 6.40 -3.63 11.02
C PRO A 47 5.35 -3.32 9.96
N GLY A 48 4.93 -4.33 9.19
CA GLY A 48 3.89 -4.19 8.16
C GLY A 48 4.41 -3.49 6.91
N LEU A 49 4.72 -2.19 6.97
CA LEU A 49 5.15 -1.41 5.81
C LEU A 49 6.56 -1.81 5.33
N GLY A 50 7.55 -1.76 6.24
CA GLY A 50 8.94 -2.06 5.91
C GLY A 50 9.20 -3.56 5.74
N THR A 51 8.75 -4.37 6.71
CA THR A 51 8.87 -5.84 6.62
C THR A 51 8.04 -6.41 5.47
N GLY A 52 6.88 -5.82 5.17
CA GLY A 52 6.05 -6.19 4.03
C GLY A 52 6.73 -5.91 2.69
N ALA A 53 7.27 -4.69 2.50
CA ALA A 53 7.99 -4.33 1.29
C ALA A 53 9.23 -5.23 1.05
N GLN A 54 9.98 -5.55 2.11
CA GLN A 54 11.10 -6.49 2.05
C GLN A 54 10.65 -7.90 1.67
N ARG A 55 9.53 -8.36 2.24
CA ARG A 55 8.92 -9.65 1.91
C ARG A 55 8.50 -9.71 0.44
N LEU A 56 7.88 -8.66 -0.10
CA LEU A 56 7.54 -8.57 -1.51
C LEU A 56 8.77 -8.66 -2.41
N ALA A 57 9.82 -7.88 -2.12
CA ALA A 57 11.07 -7.93 -2.89
C ALA A 57 11.65 -9.35 -2.93
N LYS A 58 11.80 -9.99 -1.77
CA LYS A 58 12.26 -11.38 -1.65
C LYS A 58 11.39 -12.35 -2.44
N ARG A 59 10.06 -12.18 -2.37
CA ARG A 59 9.09 -13.04 -3.04
C ARG A 59 9.22 -13.00 -4.56
N VAL A 60 9.41 -11.81 -5.15
CA VAL A 60 9.66 -11.65 -6.59
C VAL A 60 10.91 -12.41 -7.03
N GLN A 61 12.00 -12.31 -6.27
CA GLN A 61 13.23 -13.04 -6.57
C GLN A 61 13.04 -14.57 -6.48
N GLU A 62 12.33 -15.06 -5.46
CA GLU A 62 12.08 -16.49 -5.28
C GLU A 62 11.18 -17.08 -6.37
N VAL A 63 10.06 -16.42 -6.68
CA VAL A 63 9.08 -16.90 -7.68
C VAL A 63 9.64 -16.84 -9.10
N SER A 64 10.53 -15.88 -9.38
CA SER A 64 11.25 -15.82 -10.66
C SER A 64 12.38 -16.85 -10.81
N GLY A 65 12.62 -17.71 -9.80
CA GLY A 65 13.74 -18.65 -9.82
C GLY A 65 15.11 -17.97 -9.85
N GLY A 66 15.19 -16.71 -9.37
CA GLY A 66 16.41 -15.90 -9.40
C GLY A 66 16.71 -15.24 -10.74
N GLU A 67 15.78 -15.27 -11.70
CA GLU A 67 15.89 -14.48 -12.94
C GLU A 67 15.73 -12.98 -12.70
N ILE A 68 14.88 -12.59 -11.73
CA ILE A 68 14.78 -11.22 -11.23
C ILE A 68 15.57 -11.17 -9.92
N VAL A 69 16.64 -10.38 -9.90
CA VAL A 69 17.45 -10.14 -8.71
C VAL A 69 17.02 -8.83 -8.08
N THR A 70 16.54 -8.90 -6.83
CA THR A 70 16.01 -7.73 -6.13
C THR A 70 17.02 -7.15 -5.16
N ASN A 71 17.21 -5.83 -5.21
CA ASN A 71 17.97 -5.08 -4.21
C ASN A 71 17.02 -4.10 -3.52
N TYR A 72 16.80 -4.25 -2.21
CA TYR A 72 15.88 -3.39 -1.44
C TYR A 72 16.63 -2.36 -0.61
N PHE A 73 16.24 -1.10 -0.77
CA PHE A 73 16.75 0.06 -0.04
C PHE A 73 15.61 0.70 0.76
N ALA A 74 15.75 0.71 2.07
CA ALA A 74 14.85 1.44 2.96
C ALA A 74 15.03 2.95 2.82
N ALA A 75 14.09 3.72 3.38
CA ALA A 75 14.16 5.17 3.38
C ALA A 75 15.51 5.67 3.95
N GLY A 76 16.20 6.50 3.18
CA GLY A 76 17.50 7.07 3.54
C GLY A 76 18.73 6.23 3.20
N GLU A 77 18.57 4.96 2.79
CA GLU A 77 19.74 4.12 2.42
C GLU A 77 20.27 4.41 1.02
N LYS A 78 19.37 4.83 0.11
CA LYS A 78 19.74 5.24 -1.26
C LYS A 78 19.27 6.66 -1.57
N VAL A 79 18.01 6.97 -1.27
CA VAL A 79 17.40 8.31 -1.41
C VAL A 79 16.51 8.62 -0.21
N GLY A 80 16.15 9.88 0.00
CA GLY A 80 15.15 10.25 1.00
C GLY A 80 13.79 9.62 0.71
N ALA A 81 12.95 9.45 1.74
CA ALA A 81 11.68 8.74 1.60
C ALA A 81 10.83 9.28 0.42
N PHE A 82 10.60 10.59 0.38
CA PHE A 82 9.76 11.22 -0.64
C PHE A 82 10.46 11.38 -2.01
N ASP A 83 11.79 11.27 -2.06
CA ASP A 83 12.59 11.33 -3.30
C ASP A 83 12.44 10.05 -4.15
N SER A 84 11.91 8.97 -3.56
CA SER A 84 11.69 7.68 -4.21
C SER A 84 10.92 7.78 -5.54
N PHE A 85 9.99 8.72 -5.66
CA PHE A 85 9.23 8.93 -6.90
C PHE A 85 10.12 9.39 -8.05
N ASP A 86 10.90 10.45 -7.84
CA ASP A 86 11.74 11.04 -8.89
C ASP A 86 12.94 10.14 -9.21
N GLU A 87 13.47 9.42 -8.22
CA GLU A 87 14.50 8.39 -8.37
C GLU A 87 14.05 7.27 -9.34
N VAL A 88 12.78 6.85 -9.27
CA VAL A 88 12.25 5.79 -10.16
C VAL A 88 11.76 6.36 -11.48
N ALA A 89 11.09 7.51 -11.48
CA ALA A 89 10.64 8.16 -12.71
C ALA A 89 11.82 8.47 -13.66
N SER A 90 12.97 8.87 -13.10
CA SER A 90 14.20 9.10 -13.86
C SER A 90 14.93 7.83 -14.31
N GLY A 91 14.59 6.67 -13.73
CA GLY A 91 15.17 5.36 -14.07
C GLY A 91 16.47 5.01 -13.32
N ASN A 92 16.87 5.82 -12.33
CA ASN A 92 18.03 5.55 -11.47
C ASN A 92 17.81 4.33 -10.55
N SER A 93 16.56 4.08 -10.16
CA SER A 93 16.08 2.83 -9.59
C SER A 93 14.90 2.30 -10.39
N GLN A 94 14.70 0.99 -10.40
CA GLN A 94 13.71 0.35 -11.26
C GLN A 94 12.31 0.42 -10.65
N ALA A 95 12.21 0.47 -9.32
CA ALA A 95 10.93 0.52 -8.64
C ALA A 95 10.97 1.22 -7.28
N TYR A 96 9.81 1.64 -6.78
CA TYR A 96 9.61 2.08 -5.40
C TYR A 96 8.48 1.30 -4.73
N HIS A 97 8.55 1.17 -3.41
CA HIS A 97 7.40 0.78 -2.59
C HIS A 97 7.01 1.91 -1.64
N ALA A 98 5.77 2.41 -1.77
CA ALA A 98 5.33 3.62 -1.10
C ALA A 98 3.81 3.73 -0.94
N ALA A 99 3.36 4.92 -0.50
CA ALA A 99 2.00 5.38 -0.61
C ALA A 99 1.95 6.59 -1.56
N ASP A 100 1.18 6.49 -2.64
CA ASP A 100 1.17 7.43 -3.75
C ASP A 100 0.71 8.85 -3.36
N TYR A 101 -0.13 8.95 -2.34
CA TYR A 101 -0.63 10.25 -1.87
C TYR A 101 0.45 11.22 -1.36
N TYR A 102 1.69 10.76 -1.12
CA TYR A 102 2.82 11.61 -0.75
C TYR A 102 3.17 12.57 -1.89
N TRP A 103 2.79 12.21 -3.11
CA TRP A 103 3.05 12.98 -4.33
C TRP A 103 1.79 13.66 -4.87
N LYS A 104 0.76 13.85 -4.03
CA LYS A 104 -0.44 14.64 -4.39
C LYS A 104 -0.10 16.05 -4.92
N GLY A 105 1.03 16.61 -4.47
CA GLY A 105 1.52 17.92 -4.93
C GLY A 105 2.01 17.92 -6.39
N LYS A 106 2.32 16.76 -6.97
CA LYS A 106 2.60 16.61 -8.41
C LYS A 106 1.31 16.48 -9.21
N HIS A 107 0.34 15.73 -8.71
CA HIS A 107 -1.03 15.64 -9.26
C HIS A 107 -1.98 15.11 -8.18
N PRO A 108 -3.13 15.75 -7.90
CA PRO A 108 -4.01 15.36 -6.79
C PRO A 108 -4.61 13.95 -6.96
N GLY A 109 -4.70 13.47 -8.21
CA GLY A 109 -5.16 12.11 -8.53
C GLY A 109 -4.37 11.00 -7.84
N TRP A 110 -3.09 11.22 -7.48
CA TRP A 110 -2.27 10.23 -6.77
C TRP A 110 -2.89 9.82 -5.43
N ALA A 111 -3.63 10.71 -4.77
CA ALA A 111 -4.24 10.41 -3.48
C ALA A 111 -5.26 9.27 -3.52
N PHE A 112 -5.99 9.11 -4.63
CA PHE A 112 -7.02 8.07 -4.78
C PHE A 112 -6.45 6.67 -4.86
N PHE A 113 -5.16 6.53 -5.18
CA PHE A 113 -4.46 5.25 -5.26
C PHE A 113 -3.74 4.88 -3.95
N THR A 114 -3.94 5.67 -2.89
CA THR A 114 -3.65 5.29 -1.51
C THR A 114 -4.90 5.35 -0.65
N SER A 115 -5.40 6.55 -0.38
CA SER A 115 -6.62 6.79 0.38
C SER A 115 -7.00 8.26 0.31
N VAL A 116 -8.30 8.51 0.40
CA VAL A 116 -8.86 9.85 0.47
C VAL A 116 -9.93 9.90 1.58
N PRO A 117 -10.21 11.09 2.14
CA PRO A 117 -11.26 11.27 3.13
C PRO A 117 -12.60 10.65 2.72
N TYR A 118 -13.22 9.86 3.61
CA TYR A 118 -14.50 9.18 3.35
C TYR A 118 -14.48 8.29 2.10
N GLY A 119 -13.33 7.68 1.83
CA GLY A 119 -13.11 6.81 0.70
C GLY A 119 -13.37 5.34 0.95
N LEU A 120 -12.72 4.53 0.13
CA LEU A 120 -12.94 3.09 0.05
C LEU A 120 -12.14 2.34 1.11
N THR A 121 -12.75 1.33 1.73
CA THR A 121 -12.02 0.35 2.54
C THR A 121 -11.12 -0.56 1.69
N TYR A 122 -10.26 -1.35 2.31
CA TYR A 122 -9.38 -2.31 1.59
C TYR A 122 -10.12 -3.11 0.51
N THR A 123 -11.22 -3.77 0.87
CA THR A 123 -11.96 -4.64 -0.07
C THR A 123 -12.67 -3.85 -1.17
N GLU A 124 -13.11 -2.64 -0.86
CA GLU A 124 -13.74 -1.73 -1.82
C GLU A 124 -12.72 -1.16 -2.81
N ASN A 125 -11.54 -0.78 -2.32
CA ASN A 125 -10.46 -0.27 -3.16
C ASN A 125 -9.96 -1.37 -4.10
N ALA A 126 -9.74 -2.59 -3.59
CA ALA A 126 -9.40 -3.74 -4.42
C ALA A 126 -10.45 -4.01 -5.51
N ALA A 127 -11.75 -3.93 -5.18
CA ALA A 127 -12.82 -4.04 -6.17
C ALA A 127 -12.73 -2.94 -7.23
N TRP A 128 -12.50 -1.69 -6.82
CA TRP A 128 -12.39 -0.57 -7.74
C TRP A 128 -11.20 -0.71 -8.71
N ILE A 129 -10.01 -0.98 -8.18
CA ILE A 129 -8.77 -1.14 -8.93
C ILE A 129 -8.88 -2.29 -9.93
N HIS A 130 -9.32 -3.47 -9.49
CA HIS A 130 -9.29 -4.68 -10.32
C HIS A 130 -10.50 -4.82 -11.25
N HIS A 131 -11.67 -4.28 -10.89
CA HIS A 131 -12.92 -4.62 -11.56
C HIS A 131 -13.78 -3.43 -11.96
N MET A 132 -13.48 -2.21 -11.53
CA MET A 132 -14.31 -1.03 -11.80
C MET A 132 -13.55 0.12 -12.48
N GLY A 133 -12.41 -0.18 -13.09
CA GLY A 133 -11.68 0.76 -13.95
C GLY A 133 -10.58 1.55 -13.26
N GLY A 134 -10.32 1.31 -11.96
CA GLY A 134 -9.33 2.08 -11.20
C GLY A 134 -7.90 1.91 -11.73
N GLN A 135 -7.48 0.68 -12.09
CA GLN A 135 -6.13 0.44 -12.59
C GLN A 135 -5.84 1.18 -13.91
N GLN A 136 -6.81 1.31 -14.81
CA GLN A 136 -6.62 2.01 -16.08
C GLN A 136 -6.38 3.51 -15.86
N LEU A 137 -7.09 4.12 -14.91
CA LEU A 137 -6.90 5.51 -14.54
C LEU A 137 -5.56 5.72 -13.80
N TRP A 138 -5.15 4.74 -13.00
CA TRP A 138 -3.83 4.76 -12.36
C TRP A 138 -2.71 4.68 -13.40
N ASP A 139 -2.85 3.82 -14.40
CA ASP A 139 -1.88 3.64 -15.48
C ASP A 139 -1.76 4.90 -16.35
N GLU A 140 -2.88 5.55 -16.65
CA GLU A 140 -2.89 6.84 -17.37
C GLU A 140 -2.16 7.93 -16.56
N LEU A 141 -2.46 8.04 -15.26
CA LEU A 141 -1.78 8.98 -14.38
C LEU A 141 -0.29 8.69 -14.27
N ALA A 142 0.07 7.46 -13.89
CA ALA A 142 1.46 7.04 -13.72
C ALA A 142 2.26 7.20 -15.02
N GLY A 143 1.66 6.85 -16.16
CA GLY A 143 2.28 6.97 -17.48
C GLY A 143 2.66 8.42 -17.82
N SER A 144 1.85 9.41 -17.40
CA SER A 144 2.18 10.84 -17.59
C SER A 144 3.44 11.29 -16.84
N PHE A 145 3.89 10.52 -15.84
CA PHE A 145 5.12 10.73 -15.08
C PHE A 145 6.23 9.71 -15.41
N GLY A 146 6.07 8.91 -16.47
CA GLY A 146 7.04 7.88 -16.82
C GLY A 146 7.05 6.69 -15.85
N LEU A 147 5.93 6.40 -15.20
CA LEU A 147 5.77 5.32 -14.23
C LEU A 147 4.71 4.30 -14.66
N LYS A 148 4.78 3.10 -14.07
CA LYS A 148 3.70 2.10 -14.04
C LYS A 148 3.54 1.66 -12.59
N CYS A 149 2.31 1.62 -12.08
CA CYS A 149 2.07 1.28 -10.69
C CYS A 149 1.18 0.03 -10.56
N LEU A 150 1.40 -0.73 -9.48
CA LEU A 150 0.61 -1.87 -9.10
C LEU A 150 0.19 -1.76 -7.62
N PRO A 151 -0.96 -2.35 -7.25
CA PRO A 151 -1.35 -2.50 -5.86
C PRO A 151 -0.37 -3.41 -5.12
N ALA A 152 0.10 -2.99 -3.94
CA ALA A 152 1.14 -3.72 -3.20
C ALA A 152 1.10 -3.44 -1.68
N GLY A 153 -0.05 -3.57 -1.06
CA GLY A 153 -0.19 -3.54 0.39
C GLY A 153 -1.42 -2.75 0.82
N ASN A 154 -1.96 -3.06 1.99
CA ASN A 154 -3.02 -2.26 2.57
C ASN A 154 -2.99 -2.32 4.09
N THR A 155 -3.22 -1.18 4.73
CA THR A 155 -3.20 -1.04 6.19
C THR A 155 -4.56 -1.27 6.86
N GLY A 156 -5.64 -1.35 6.06
CA GLY A 156 -7.01 -1.34 6.55
C GLY A 156 -7.50 0.08 6.88
N VAL A 157 -8.55 0.15 7.69
CA VAL A 157 -9.04 1.41 8.26
C VAL A 157 -8.04 1.88 9.31
N GLN A 158 -7.52 3.08 9.14
CA GLN A 158 -6.57 3.66 10.07
C GLN A 158 -7.26 4.32 11.27
N MET A 159 -6.47 4.49 12.35
CA MET A 159 -6.89 5.26 13.50
C MET A 159 -6.89 6.76 13.18
N GLY A 160 -7.62 7.54 13.98
CA GLY A 160 -7.75 8.99 13.86
C GLY A 160 -6.50 9.79 14.27
N GLY A 161 -5.54 9.14 14.92
CA GLY A 161 -4.28 9.74 15.34
C GLY A 161 -4.17 10.01 16.83
N TRP A 162 -3.00 10.49 17.21
CA TRP A 162 -2.52 10.78 18.56
C TRP A 162 -2.58 12.28 18.85
N PHE A 163 -3.16 12.62 19.99
CA PHE A 163 -3.36 14.01 20.40
C PHE A 163 -2.90 14.19 21.84
N LYS A 164 -2.23 15.32 22.11
CA LYS A 164 -1.81 15.71 23.47
C LYS A 164 -2.96 16.20 24.35
N LYS A 165 -4.08 16.56 23.74
CA LYS A 165 -5.31 17.06 24.41
C LYS A 165 -6.52 16.41 23.77
N GLU A 166 -7.64 16.36 24.48
CA GLU A 166 -8.90 15.92 23.90
C GLU A 166 -9.35 16.89 22.80
N ILE A 167 -9.88 16.31 21.72
CA ILE A 167 -10.53 16.99 20.60
C ILE A 167 -12.00 16.58 20.63
N SER A 168 -12.88 17.55 20.91
CA SER A 168 -14.33 17.29 21.02
C SER A 168 -15.16 18.12 20.06
N THR A 169 -14.66 19.30 19.70
CA THR A 169 -15.38 20.32 18.92
C THR A 169 -14.52 20.82 17.74
N ALA A 170 -15.18 21.46 16.77
CA ALA A 170 -14.47 22.09 15.66
C ALA A 170 -13.48 23.20 16.11
N GLU A 171 -13.70 23.83 17.27
CA GLU A 171 -12.79 24.85 17.81
C GLU A 171 -11.44 24.25 18.20
N ASP A 172 -11.43 23.02 18.74
CA ASP A 172 -10.21 22.33 19.18
C ASP A 172 -9.25 22.03 18.01
N LEU A 173 -9.75 22.07 16.77
CA LEU A 173 -8.97 21.88 15.55
C LEU A 173 -8.19 23.14 15.14
N LYS A 174 -8.63 24.32 15.56
CA LYS A 174 -8.06 25.58 15.06
C LYS A 174 -6.64 25.79 15.57
N GLY A 175 -5.71 25.97 14.65
CA GLY A 175 -4.29 26.18 14.94
C GLY A 175 -3.54 24.92 15.39
N LEU A 176 -4.21 23.76 15.48
CA LEU A 176 -3.59 22.50 15.81
C LEU A 176 -2.54 22.14 14.75
N LYS A 177 -1.27 21.97 15.15
CA LYS A 177 -0.22 21.53 14.22
C LYS A 177 -0.22 20.01 14.18
N MET A 178 -0.74 19.43 13.10
CA MET A 178 -0.90 17.99 12.99
C MET A 178 -0.07 17.44 11.85
N ARG A 179 0.74 16.41 12.10
CA ARG A 179 1.29 15.61 11.00
C ARG A 179 0.15 14.77 10.42
N ILE A 180 -0.23 15.06 9.17
CA ILE A 180 -1.25 14.33 8.41
C ILE A 180 -1.01 14.51 6.89
N PRO A 181 -0.78 13.44 6.10
CA PRO A 181 -0.50 13.50 4.68
C PRO A 181 -1.80 13.44 3.84
N GLY A 182 -1.63 13.34 2.53
CA GLY A 182 -2.73 13.09 1.59
C GLY A 182 -3.79 14.20 1.57
N LEU A 183 -4.96 13.89 1.01
CA LEU A 183 -6.10 14.82 1.03
C LEU A 183 -6.70 14.96 2.44
N GLY A 184 -6.40 14.05 3.37
CA GLY A 184 -6.74 14.20 4.78
C GLY A 184 -6.20 15.49 5.37
N GLY A 185 -4.92 15.81 5.08
CA GLY A 185 -4.33 17.07 5.48
C GLY A 185 -4.99 18.30 4.86
N ASP A 186 -5.46 18.21 3.60
CA ASP A 186 -6.17 19.33 2.96
C ASP A 186 -7.53 19.57 3.61
N VAL A 187 -8.26 18.50 3.94
CA VAL A 187 -9.53 18.61 4.67
C VAL A 187 -9.33 19.20 6.06
N MET A 188 -8.29 18.74 6.77
CA MET A 188 -7.93 19.30 8.07
C MET A 188 -7.56 20.78 7.97
N ALA A 189 -6.88 21.20 6.89
CA ALA A 189 -6.60 22.62 6.63
C ALA A 189 -7.87 23.45 6.43
N LYS A 190 -8.88 22.93 5.73
CA LYS A 190 -10.18 23.65 5.54
C LYS A 190 -10.90 23.93 6.86
N VAL A 191 -10.61 23.15 7.90
CA VAL A 191 -11.25 23.27 9.23
C VAL A 191 -10.33 23.91 10.28
N GLY A 192 -9.20 24.50 9.85
CA GLY A 192 -8.34 25.35 10.70
C GLY A 192 -7.11 24.67 11.28
N VAL A 193 -6.87 23.39 10.98
CA VAL A 193 -5.64 22.67 11.37
C VAL A 193 -4.48 23.17 10.50
N SER A 194 -3.27 23.17 11.05
CA SER A 194 -2.04 23.39 10.29
C SER A 194 -1.39 22.03 9.98
N PRO A 195 -1.68 21.40 8.82
CA PRO A 195 -1.11 20.11 8.49
C PRO A 195 0.40 20.21 8.22
N VAL A 196 1.15 19.20 8.64
CA VAL A 196 2.59 19.06 8.41
C VAL A 196 2.87 17.75 7.69
N SER A 197 3.70 17.78 6.65
CA SER A 197 4.16 16.58 5.94
C SER A 197 5.55 16.19 6.42
N LEU A 198 5.66 15.03 7.06
CA LEU A 198 6.93 14.46 7.54
C LEU A 198 7.01 12.97 7.15
N PRO A 199 8.21 12.46 6.79
CA PRO A 199 8.47 11.03 6.74
C PRO A 199 8.23 10.37 8.10
N GLY A 200 7.82 9.09 8.09
CA GLY A 200 7.47 8.34 9.31
C GLY A 200 8.54 8.41 10.41
N GLY A 201 9.81 8.25 10.04
CA GLY A 201 10.94 8.27 10.99
C GLY A 201 11.17 9.60 11.71
N GLN A 202 10.53 10.69 11.29
CA GLN A 202 10.67 12.01 11.92
C GLN A 202 9.49 12.36 12.85
N ILE A 203 8.42 11.56 12.86
CA ILE A 203 7.17 11.92 13.57
C ILE A 203 7.38 11.92 15.08
N TYR A 204 8.00 10.87 15.63
CA TYR A 204 8.16 10.70 17.09
C TYR A 204 8.92 11.89 17.71
N GLU A 205 10.06 12.28 17.15
CA GLU A 205 10.87 13.39 17.68
C GLU A 205 10.14 14.74 17.57
N ASN A 206 9.41 14.98 16.47
CA ASN A 206 8.61 16.20 16.30
C ASN A 206 7.44 16.25 17.28
N LEU A 207 6.80 15.11 17.57
CA LEU A 207 5.74 15.03 18.55
C LEU A 207 6.28 15.23 19.97
N MET A 208 7.38 14.55 20.33
CA MET A 208 8.03 14.68 21.64
C MET A 208 8.50 16.11 21.93
N SER A 209 9.13 16.76 20.95
CA SER A 209 9.62 18.14 21.10
C SER A 209 8.52 19.21 21.11
N GLY A 210 7.31 18.87 20.63
CA GLY A 210 6.22 19.84 20.47
C GLY A 210 6.33 20.70 19.22
N ALA A 211 7.15 20.30 18.24
CA ALA A 211 7.10 20.88 16.90
C ALA A 211 5.74 20.62 16.22
N ILE A 212 5.12 19.47 16.53
CA ILE A 212 3.72 19.14 16.24
C ILE A 212 2.95 18.82 17.53
N ASP A 213 1.65 19.13 17.52
CA ASP A 213 0.72 18.93 18.62
C ASP A 213 0.00 17.57 18.54
N ALA A 214 -0.13 17.05 17.33
CA ALA A 214 -0.79 15.80 17.01
C ALA A 214 -0.14 15.11 15.80
N CYS A 215 -0.36 13.82 15.65
CA CYS A 215 -0.01 13.09 14.43
C CYS A 215 -0.99 11.96 14.18
N GLU A 216 -1.23 11.63 12.92
CA GLU A 216 -1.67 10.29 12.56
C GLU A 216 -0.50 9.48 11.98
N TRP A 217 -0.69 8.17 11.87
CA TRP A 217 0.26 7.32 11.15
C TRP A 217 -0.43 6.13 10.49
N VAL A 218 -0.85 5.12 11.27
CA VAL A 218 -1.58 3.97 10.71
C VAL A 218 -2.60 3.43 11.71
N GLY A 219 -2.15 2.89 12.84
CA GLY A 219 -2.98 2.01 13.65
C GLY A 219 -2.17 1.30 14.72
N PRO A 220 -2.83 0.56 15.63
CA PRO A 220 -2.22 0.15 16.88
C PRO A 220 -0.90 -0.60 16.72
N TRP A 221 -0.77 -1.49 15.72
CA TRP A 221 0.46 -2.24 15.53
C TRP A 221 1.68 -1.36 15.18
N ASN A 222 1.50 -0.43 14.25
CA ASN A 222 2.58 0.46 13.82
C ASN A 222 2.83 1.58 14.83
N ASP A 223 1.76 2.14 15.36
CA ASP A 223 1.82 3.25 16.30
C ASP A 223 2.45 2.79 17.63
N TYR A 224 2.30 1.50 18.00
CA TYR A 224 3.01 0.91 19.15
C TYR A 224 4.51 0.87 18.90
N ALA A 225 4.93 0.44 17.70
CA ALA A 225 6.33 0.40 17.32
C ALA A 225 6.96 1.81 17.26
N MET A 226 6.16 2.82 16.91
CA MET A 226 6.55 4.24 16.91
C MET A 226 6.57 4.87 18.31
N LYS A 227 5.93 4.23 19.30
CA LYS A 227 5.85 4.70 20.69
C LYS A 227 5.21 6.07 20.88
N PHE A 228 4.21 6.43 20.07
CA PHE A 228 3.55 7.73 20.19
C PHE A 228 2.87 7.94 21.56
N TYR A 229 2.54 6.85 22.27
CA TYR A 229 2.02 6.86 23.64
C TYR A 229 2.97 7.52 24.66
N GLU A 230 4.26 7.66 24.37
CA GLU A 230 5.21 8.38 25.23
C GLU A 230 5.04 9.91 25.14
N ALA A 231 4.43 10.40 24.06
CA ALA A 231 4.31 11.83 23.74
C ALA A 231 2.87 12.37 23.82
N ALA A 232 1.88 11.49 23.61
CA ALA A 232 0.47 11.83 23.52
C ALA A 232 -0.39 10.72 24.14
N GLU A 233 -1.42 11.08 24.91
CA GLU A 233 -2.23 10.11 25.66
C GLU A 233 -3.56 9.77 25.00
N TYR A 234 -4.09 10.63 24.10
CA TYR A 234 -5.39 10.42 23.45
C TYR A 234 -5.21 9.82 22.07
N TYR A 235 -5.87 8.69 21.83
CA TYR A 235 -5.81 7.97 20.56
C TYR A 235 -7.20 7.85 19.94
N TYR A 236 -7.44 8.56 18.84
CA TYR A 236 -8.78 8.74 18.30
C TYR A 236 -9.15 7.70 17.23
N TYR A 237 -10.45 7.44 17.05
CA TYR A 237 -10.97 6.57 16.00
C TYR A 237 -12.39 6.95 15.52
N PRO A 238 -12.80 6.48 14.32
CA PRO A 238 -11.93 6.03 13.23
C PRO A 238 -11.26 7.21 12.51
N GLY A 239 -10.22 6.95 11.72
CA GLY A 239 -9.60 7.96 10.86
C GLY A 239 -10.42 8.22 9.61
N MET A 240 -11.06 9.39 9.49
CA MET A 240 -11.81 9.74 8.27
C MET A 240 -10.93 9.83 7.02
N HIS A 241 -9.63 10.09 7.21
CA HIS A 241 -8.65 10.38 6.17
C HIS A 241 -8.17 9.14 5.41
N GLU A 242 -8.07 7.98 6.07
CA GLU A 242 -7.53 6.74 5.51
C GLU A 242 -8.39 5.51 5.87
N PRO A 243 -9.53 5.29 5.21
CA PRO A 243 -10.38 4.11 5.43
C PRO A 243 -9.81 2.81 4.82
N GLY A 244 -8.75 2.90 4.02
CA GLY A 244 -8.12 1.74 3.40
C GLY A 244 -6.76 2.10 2.82
N GLY A 245 -5.77 2.41 3.67
CA GLY A 245 -4.46 2.95 3.25
C GLY A 245 -3.70 1.98 2.35
N PHE A 246 -3.83 2.17 1.04
CA PHE A 246 -3.37 1.30 -0.03
C PHE A 246 -1.96 1.70 -0.48
N ASN A 247 -1.07 0.72 -0.62
CA ASN A 247 0.34 0.93 -0.98
C ASN A 247 0.59 0.56 -2.43
N SER A 248 1.61 1.17 -3.01
CA SER A 248 1.97 1.05 -4.41
C SER A 248 3.34 0.44 -4.59
N PHE A 249 3.44 -0.44 -5.60
CA PHE A 249 4.71 -0.84 -6.21
C PHE A 249 4.82 -0.13 -7.55
N GLY A 250 5.51 1.01 -7.56
CA GLY A 250 5.71 1.84 -8.75
C GLY A 250 7.00 1.47 -9.47
N PHE A 251 6.99 1.49 -10.79
CA PHE A 251 8.11 1.10 -11.65
C PHE A 251 8.41 2.21 -12.64
N ASN A 252 9.68 2.34 -13.02
CA ASN A 252 10.03 3.10 -14.20
C ASN A 252 9.32 2.48 -15.43
N ALA A 253 8.55 3.27 -16.18
CA ALA A 253 7.73 2.75 -17.27
C ALA A 253 8.56 2.13 -18.39
N LYS A 254 9.75 2.68 -18.69
CA LYS A 254 10.64 2.11 -19.70
C LYS A 254 11.15 0.73 -19.26
N PHE A 255 11.65 0.63 -18.03
CA PHE A 255 12.05 -0.66 -17.45
C PHE A 255 10.91 -1.67 -17.50
N TRP A 256 9.71 -1.28 -17.05
CA TRP A 256 8.54 -2.15 -17.07
C TRP A 256 8.23 -2.67 -18.47
N ASN A 257 8.24 -1.79 -19.48
CA ASN A 257 7.92 -2.15 -20.85
C ASN A 257 8.97 -3.08 -21.49
N ASP A 258 10.24 -2.95 -21.10
CA ASP A 258 11.35 -3.79 -21.57
C ASP A 258 11.35 -5.20 -20.94
N LEU A 259 10.57 -5.44 -19.88
CA LEU A 259 10.43 -6.77 -19.28
C LEU A 259 9.73 -7.76 -20.21
N SER A 260 10.12 -9.03 -20.10
CA SER A 260 9.35 -10.12 -20.69
C SER A 260 7.95 -10.18 -20.07
N GLU A 261 6.97 -10.66 -20.83
CA GLU A 261 5.61 -10.85 -20.30
C GLU A 261 5.60 -11.76 -19.07
N THR A 262 6.43 -12.81 -19.06
CA THR A 262 6.59 -13.68 -17.88
C THR A 262 7.05 -12.90 -16.65
N HIS A 263 8.06 -12.02 -16.78
CA HIS A 263 8.54 -11.20 -15.66
C HIS A 263 7.49 -10.21 -15.18
N LYS A 264 6.75 -9.55 -16.09
CA LYS A 264 5.62 -8.68 -15.72
C LYS A 264 4.56 -9.46 -14.93
N GLN A 265 4.21 -10.67 -15.38
CA GLN A 265 3.22 -11.52 -14.70
C GLN A 265 3.71 -11.99 -13.32
N VAL A 266 4.98 -12.40 -13.19
CA VAL A 266 5.57 -12.77 -11.90
C VAL A 266 5.50 -11.62 -10.91
N ILE A 267 5.94 -10.42 -11.31
CA ILE A 267 5.89 -9.23 -10.46
C ILE A 267 4.45 -8.89 -10.08
N THR A 268 3.52 -8.90 -11.05
CA THR A 268 2.11 -8.59 -10.82
C THR A 268 1.46 -9.57 -9.84
N ALA A 269 1.69 -10.87 -10.01
CA ALA A 269 1.19 -11.88 -9.10
C ALA A 269 1.73 -11.70 -7.68
N CYS A 270 3.02 -11.43 -7.52
CA CYS A 270 3.63 -11.18 -6.22
C CYS A 270 3.09 -9.91 -5.56
N ALA A 271 2.87 -8.83 -6.32
CA ALA A 271 2.31 -7.58 -5.81
C ALA A 271 0.88 -7.80 -5.29
N HIS A 272 0.04 -8.52 -6.05
CA HIS A 272 -1.33 -8.86 -5.62
C HIS A 272 -1.36 -9.81 -4.41
N GLU A 273 -0.49 -10.83 -4.38
CA GLU A 273 -0.30 -11.71 -3.21
C GLU A 273 0.06 -10.87 -1.97
N HIS A 274 1.01 -9.93 -2.13
CA HIS A 274 1.43 -9.06 -1.05
C HIS A 274 0.32 -8.13 -0.57
N ASN A 275 -0.47 -7.58 -1.49
CA ASN A 275 -1.58 -6.69 -1.19
C ASN A 275 -2.57 -7.31 -0.20
N ASP A 276 -2.92 -8.59 -0.41
CA ASP A 276 -3.81 -9.32 0.48
C ASP A 276 -3.13 -9.78 1.77
N TYR A 277 -1.93 -10.37 1.64
CA TYR A 277 -1.21 -10.90 2.79
C TYR A 277 -0.85 -9.80 3.81
N ASN A 278 -0.49 -8.60 3.34
CA ASN A 278 -0.19 -7.46 4.20
C ASN A 278 -1.42 -6.96 4.95
N ALA A 279 -2.58 -6.86 4.29
CA ALA A 279 -3.83 -6.46 4.93
C ALA A 279 -4.25 -7.45 6.02
N ALA A 280 -4.11 -8.76 5.76
CA ALA A 280 -4.37 -9.81 6.74
C ALA A 280 -3.44 -9.69 7.97
N GLU A 281 -2.16 -9.38 7.74
CA GLU A 281 -1.16 -9.18 8.80
C GLU A 281 -1.51 -7.98 9.70
N TYR A 282 -1.97 -6.86 9.13
CA TYR A 282 -2.47 -5.72 9.91
C TYR A 282 -3.66 -6.10 10.78
N ASN A 283 -4.67 -6.77 10.21
CA ASN A 283 -5.85 -7.20 10.94
C ASN A 283 -5.52 -8.16 12.08
N ALA A 284 -4.55 -9.06 11.90
CA ALA A 284 -4.12 -9.99 12.93
C ALA A 284 -3.40 -9.31 14.11
N ASN A 285 -2.66 -8.23 13.85
CA ASN A 285 -1.84 -7.58 14.87
C ASN A 285 -2.55 -6.41 15.59
N ASN A 286 -3.40 -5.64 14.89
CA ASN A 286 -3.96 -4.40 15.43
C ASN A 286 -4.71 -4.59 16.76
N GLY A 287 -5.55 -5.62 16.89
CA GLY A 287 -6.27 -5.87 18.15
C GLY A 287 -5.34 -6.20 19.33
N THR A 288 -4.30 -6.99 19.09
CA THR A 288 -3.30 -7.35 20.10
C THR A 288 -2.55 -6.11 20.60
N TYR A 289 -2.07 -5.27 19.67
CA TYR A 289 -1.28 -4.10 20.03
C TYR A 289 -2.13 -2.95 20.61
N LEU A 290 -3.42 -2.85 20.25
CA LEU A 290 -4.36 -1.95 20.91
C LEU A 290 -4.52 -2.32 22.39
N THR A 291 -4.73 -3.61 22.67
CA THR A 291 -4.84 -4.11 24.05
C THR A 291 -3.59 -3.74 24.86
N LYS A 292 -2.40 -3.99 24.29
CA LYS A 292 -1.13 -3.60 24.94
C LYS A 292 -1.02 -2.10 25.21
N MET A 293 -1.39 -1.26 24.24
CA MET A 293 -1.38 0.19 24.45
C MET A 293 -2.25 0.62 25.63
N ILE A 294 -3.44 0.04 25.76
CA ILE A 294 -4.37 0.37 26.84
C ILE A 294 -3.85 -0.16 28.18
N GLU A 295 -3.52 -1.44 28.25
CA GLU A 295 -3.18 -2.13 29.50
C GLU A 295 -1.78 -1.77 30.02
N GLU A 296 -0.79 -1.65 29.14
CA GLU A 296 0.62 -1.42 29.53
C GLU A 296 0.99 0.06 29.59
N HIS A 297 0.32 0.91 28.80
CA HIS A 297 0.67 2.33 28.66
C HIS A 297 -0.45 3.30 29.01
N GLY A 298 -1.64 2.82 29.37
CA GLY A 298 -2.75 3.68 29.82
C GLY A 298 -3.32 4.58 28.73
N VAL A 299 -3.20 4.18 27.46
CA VAL A 299 -3.67 4.97 26.31
C VAL A 299 -5.18 5.18 26.39
N LYS A 300 -5.61 6.43 26.20
CA LYS A 300 -7.01 6.85 26.24
C LYS A 300 -7.61 6.82 24.85
N VAL A 301 -8.25 5.71 24.50
CA VAL A 301 -8.96 5.58 23.23
C VAL A 301 -10.20 6.48 23.23
N ARG A 302 -10.42 7.22 22.15
CA ARG A 302 -11.53 8.19 22.01
C ARG A 302 -12.22 8.07 20.67
N LYS A 303 -13.54 8.11 20.67
CA LYS A 303 -14.31 8.25 19.43
C LYS A 303 -14.37 9.73 19.06
N PHE A 304 -14.13 10.08 17.80
CA PHE A 304 -14.51 11.41 17.32
C PHE A 304 -16.03 11.61 17.39
N SER A 305 -16.47 12.84 17.68
CA SER A 305 -17.88 13.19 17.69
C SER A 305 -18.46 13.23 16.27
N ASP A 306 -19.78 13.04 16.17
CA ASP A 306 -20.48 13.17 14.89
C ASP A 306 -20.36 14.61 14.35
N GLU A 307 -20.30 15.62 15.25
CA GLU A 307 -20.04 17.03 14.89
C GLU A 307 -18.70 17.21 14.14
N LEU A 308 -17.63 16.58 14.61
CA LEU A 308 -16.32 16.64 13.94
C LEU A 308 -16.40 15.97 12.57
N TYR A 309 -17.06 14.82 12.47
CA TYR A 309 -17.30 14.13 11.22
C TYR A 309 -18.11 14.96 10.21
N ASP A 310 -19.13 15.68 10.65
CA ASP A 310 -19.90 16.58 9.79
C ASP A 310 -19.06 17.79 9.35
N THR A 311 -18.24 18.33 10.25
CA THR A 311 -17.33 19.45 9.97
C THR A 311 -16.30 19.07 8.90
N TRP A 312 -15.69 17.90 9.01
CA TRP A 312 -14.75 17.40 7.99
C TRP A 312 -15.43 17.05 6.67
N ALA A 313 -16.69 16.60 6.68
CA ALA A 313 -17.42 16.32 5.44
C ALA A 313 -17.60 17.59 4.59
N VAL A 314 -17.82 18.74 5.24
CA VAL A 314 -17.85 20.05 4.56
C VAL A 314 -16.51 20.38 3.91
N GLY A 315 -15.41 20.18 4.64
CA GLY A 315 -14.04 20.37 4.12
C GLY A 315 -13.71 19.40 2.98
N ALA A 316 -14.10 18.13 3.11
CA ALA A 316 -13.91 17.08 2.11
C ALA A 316 -14.61 17.43 0.79
N LYS A 317 -15.85 17.94 0.86
CA LYS A 317 -16.56 18.41 -0.33
C LYS A 317 -15.76 19.48 -1.09
N GLN A 318 -15.26 20.49 -0.39
CA GLN A 318 -14.46 21.57 -1.00
C GLN A 318 -13.17 21.02 -1.62
N VAL A 319 -12.46 20.13 -0.92
CA VAL A 319 -11.24 19.50 -1.44
C VAL A 319 -11.53 18.69 -2.69
N PHE A 320 -12.60 17.89 -2.71
CA PHE A 320 -12.96 17.12 -3.91
C PHE A 320 -13.41 17.99 -5.08
N GLU A 321 -14.06 19.13 -4.84
CA GLU A 321 -14.36 20.13 -5.87
C GLU A 321 -13.07 20.70 -6.48
N GLU A 322 -12.08 21.04 -5.64
CA GLU A 322 -10.75 21.51 -6.08
C GLU A 322 -10.00 20.45 -6.89
N VAL A 323 -10.04 19.18 -6.47
CA VAL A 323 -9.46 18.05 -7.22
C VAL A 323 -10.10 17.91 -8.59
N GLN A 324 -11.43 17.92 -8.68
CA GLN A 324 -12.14 17.78 -9.96
C GLN A 324 -11.82 18.95 -10.90
N ALA A 325 -11.66 20.15 -10.36
CA ALA A 325 -11.31 21.34 -11.14
C ALA A 325 -9.85 21.35 -11.64
N HIS A 326 -8.96 20.50 -11.09
CA HIS A 326 -7.55 20.50 -11.43
C HIS A 326 -7.25 20.05 -12.87
N SER A 327 -7.85 18.94 -13.32
CA SER A 327 -7.66 18.40 -14.67
C SER A 327 -8.77 17.44 -15.06
N ASP A 328 -8.96 17.21 -16.36
CA ASP A 328 -9.88 16.17 -16.87
C ASP A 328 -9.59 14.79 -16.24
N LEU A 329 -8.30 14.42 -16.18
CA LEU A 329 -7.89 13.16 -15.56
C LEU A 329 -8.24 13.10 -14.07
N ALA A 330 -8.00 14.17 -13.30
CA ALA A 330 -8.38 14.21 -11.89
C ALA A 330 -9.90 14.09 -11.69
N ASN A 331 -10.68 14.75 -12.54
CA ASN A 331 -12.13 14.64 -12.54
C ASN A 331 -12.62 13.22 -12.86
N ARG A 332 -12.03 12.57 -13.86
CA ARG A 332 -12.34 11.17 -14.24
C ARG A 332 -11.98 10.18 -13.14
N ILE A 333 -10.82 10.38 -12.48
CA ILE A 333 -10.41 9.60 -11.30
C ILE A 333 -11.45 9.73 -10.19
N TYR A 334 -11.80 10.97 -9.79
CA TYR A 334 -12.79 11.20 -8.75
C TYR A 334 -14.16 10.59 -9.13
N THR A 335 -14.63 10.81 -10.36
CA THR A 335 -15.93 10.33 -10.82
C THR A 335 -16.02 8.80 -10.78
N SER A 336 -14.96 8.11 -11.25
CA SER A 336 -14.87 6.64 -11.20
C SER A 336 -14.86 6.14 -9.75
N PHE A 337 -14.04 6.74 -8.91
CA PHE A 337 -13.95 6.43 -7.48
C PHE A 337 -15.28 6.64 -6.75
N ALA A 338 -15.94 7.78 -6.95
CA ALA A 338 -17.19 8.13 -6.27
C ALA A 338 -18.30 7.15 -6.66
N LYS A 339 -18.38 6.77 -7.94
CA LYS A 339 -19.29 5.73 -8.39
C LYS A 339 -19.02 4.39 -7.71
N ALA A 340 -17.75 3.98 -7.58
CA ALA A 340 -17.39 2.75 -6.89
C ALA A 340 -17.77 2.79 -5.40
N ARG A 341 -17.49 3.91 -4.73
CA ARG A 341 -17.89 4.15 -3.33
C ARG A 341 -19.39 4.00 -3.15
N ASP A 342 -20.18 4.64 -4.00
CA ASP A 342 -21.64 4.62 -3.88
C ASP A 342 -22.20 3.22 -4.15
N ASP A 343 -21.73 2.53 -5.19
CA ASP A 343 -22.25 1.22 -5.56
C ASP A 343 -21.87 0.13 -4.54
N VAL A 344 -20.61 0.07 -4.12
CA VAL A 344 -20.17 -0.91 -3.12
C VAL A 344 -20.70 -0.53 -1.73
N GLY A 345 -20.72 0.76 -1.38
CA GLY A 345 -21.26 1.24 -0.11
C GLY A 345 -22.73 0.89 0.10
N ARG A 346 -23.57 0.94 -0.96
CA ARG A 346 -24.96 0.46 -0.88
C ARG A 346 -25.06 -1.01 -0.49
N TRP A 347 -24.13 -1.84 -0.96
CA TRP A 347 -24.05 -3.24 -0.53
C TRP A 347 -23.57 -3.36 0.92
N LYS A 348 -22.52 -2.63 1.31
CA LYS A 348 -21.97 -2.64 2.68
C LYS A 348 -22.98 -2.22 3.76
N ASN A 349 -23.93 -1.34 3.41
CA ASN A 349 -25.05 -0.98 4.29
C ASN A 349 -25.98 -2.16 4.65
N LEU A 350 -25.91 -3.26 3.90
CA LEU A 350 -26.74 -4.46 4.11
C LEU A 350 -25.92 -5.67 4.58
N SER A 351 -24.60 -5.65 4.39
CA SER A 351 -23.72 -6.80 4.62
C SER A 351 -22.80 -6.60 5.83
N GLU A 352 -21.53 -6.23 5.63
CA GLU A 352 -20.49 -6.30 6.66
C GLU A 352 -20.72 -5.32 7.81
N GLY A 353 -21.20 -4.11 7.55
CA GLY A 353 -21.45 -3.10 8.59
C GLY A 353 -22.44 -3.63 9.64
N PRO A 354 -23.70 -3.91 9.26
CA PRO A 354 -24.67 -4.50 10.18
C PRO A 354 -24.22 -5.84 10.76
N TYR A 355 -23.52 -6.69 9.98
CA TYR A 355 -23.04 -7.97 10.50
C TYR A 355 -22.04 -7.79 11.66
N TYR A 356 -21.03 -6.92 11.53
CA TYR A 356 -20.04 -6.69 12.57
C TYR A 356 -20.67 -6.11 13.83
N GLU A 357 -21.58 -5.13 13.68
CA GLU A 357 -22.34 -4.57 14.80
C GLU A 357 -23.14 -5.66 15.53
N GLN A 358 -23.88 -6.49 14.79
CA GLN A 358 -24.71 -7.56 15.34
C GLN A 358 -23.86 -8.65 16.01
N ARG A 359 -22.77 -9.08 15.38
CA ARG A 359 -21.83 -10.09 15.90
C ARG A 359 -21.19 -9.61 17.21
N ASN A 360 -20.61 -8.42 17.21
CA ASN A 360 -19.90 -7.91 18.38
C ASN A 360 -20.87 -7.67 19.54
N ARG A 361 -22.07 -7.13 19.26
CA ARG A 361 -23.13 -6.97 20.28
C ARG A 361 -23.59 -8.31 20.86
N ALA A 362 -23.84 -9.31 20.01
CA ALA A 362 -24.30 -10.63 20.46
C ALA A 362 -23.26 -11.39 21.29
N LEU A 363 -21.96 -11.09 21.09
CA LEU A 363 -20.86 -11.73 21.77
C LEU A 363 -20.27 -10.89 22.92
N GLY A 364 -20.74 -9.67 23.15
CA GLY A 364 -20.19 -8.77 24.18
C GLY A 364 -18.73 -8.37 23.91
N ILE A 365 -18.34 -8.22 22.65
CA ILE A 365 -16.98 -7.76 22.28
C ILE A 365 -16.96 -6.24 22.41
N GLU A 366 -16.29 -5.76 23.46
CA GLU A 366 -16.08 -4.33 23.74
C GLU A 366 -14.79 -3.83 23.05
N SER A 367 -14.75 -2.54 22.74
CA SER A 367 -13.65 -1.84 22.05
C SER A 367 -12.57 -1.35 22.99
#